data_AF-Q0KJB4-F1
#
_entry.id   AF-Q0KJB4-F1
#
_cell.length_a   1.000
_cell.length_b   1.000
_cell.length_c   1.000
_cell.angle_alpha   90.00
_cell.angle_beta   90.00
_cell.angle_gamma   90.00
#
_symmetry.space_group_name_H-M   'P 1'
#
loop_
_entity.id
_entity.type
_entity.pdbx_description
1 polymer ?
#
loop_
_entity_poly.entity_id
_entity_poly.type
_entity_poly.pdbx_seq_one_letter_code
_entity_poly.pdbx_strand_id
1 'polypeptide(L)'
;MRSTERTDIYTRVTNEIVAAIEAGAGSWTMPWHHDGSATSRPVNAGTGKAYRGSNILSLWIAAQAAGYASGRWASYRQWQALGAQVRKGEQSTTIVFWKINQRGEDADGDDEAEEGRGRTRMFARGYSVFNEAQVDGYVAPMIDLLSDDARVHNADAFWCNLGIETRHGGNEAYYVPSEDRVQMPEFAHFKDPAGYYGTLYHEGLHATGASHRCDRDLSGRFGSDRYAAEEAIADLGAALIMADLGIAHHPRPDHAAYIASWLKVLKADARAIFTLASKAQAAADWMHAQQPDSALCQAA
;
A
#
# COMPACT_ATOMS: atom_id res chain seq x y z
N MET A 1 19.28 -20.27 -16.02
CA MET A 1 19.39 -18.79 -15.90
C MET A 1 18.12 -18.08 -15.39
N ARG A 2 16.88 -18.51 -15.73
CA ARG A 2 15.62 -17.84 -15.29
C ARG A 2 15.33 -17.84 -13.77
N SER A 3 15.98 -18.67 -12.95
CA SER A 3 15.79 -18.66 -11.48
C SER A 3 16.46 -17.45 -10.84
N THR A 4 17.64 -17.08 -11.33
CA THR A 4 18.45 -15.98 -10.81
C THR A 4 17.79 -14.63 -11.04
N GLU A 5 17.28 -14.35 -12.26
CA GLU A 5 16.55 -13.11 -12.57
C GLU A 5 15.26 -12.91 -11.74
N ARG A 6 14.61 -14.00 -11.32
CA ARG A 6 13.40 -13.93 -10.49
C ARG A 6 13.70 -13.66 -9.03
N THR A 7 14.74 -14.28 -8.48
CA THR A 7 15.23 -13.91 -7.15
C THR A 7 15.74 -12.46 -7.17
N ASP A 8 16.34 -12.05 -8.28
CA ASP A 8 16.86 -10.70 -8.49
C ASP A 8 15.76 -9.62 -8.44
N ILE A 9 14.58 -9.82 -9.06
CA ILE A 9 13.52 -8.78 -9.01
C ILE A 9 12.95 -8.54 -7.60
N TYR A 10 12.74 -9.61 -6.82
CA TYR A 10 12.27 -9.47 -5.43
C TYR A 10 13.29 -8.76 -4.57
N THR A 11 14.55 -9.17 -4.68
CA THR A 11 15.68 -8.58 -3.95
C THR A 11 15.86 -7.12 -4.34
N ARG A 12 15.82 -6.79 -5.64
CA ARG A 12 15.95 -5.41 -6.13
C ARG A 12 14.87 -4.51 -5.55
N VAL A 13 13.59 -4.87 -5.72
CA VAL A 13 12.48 -4.04 -5.21
C VAL A 13 12.54 -3.92 -3.70
N THR A 14 12.85 -5.00 -2.98
CA THR A 14 12.99 -4.94 -1.52
C THR A 14 14.15 -4.04 -1.10
N ASN A 15 15.30 -4.11 -1.78
CA ASN A 15 16.45 -3.26 -1.49
C ASN A 15 16.15 -1.78 -1.76
N GLU A 16 15.44 -1.46 -2.84
CA GLU A 16 14.98 -0.09 -3.12
C GLU A 16 14.06 0.42 -1.99
N ILE A 17 13.15 -0.42 -1.50
CA ILE A 17 12.27 -0.07 -0.37
C ILE A 17 13.05 0.08 0.94
N VAL A 18 13.94 -0.85 1.25
CA VAL A 18 14.81 -0.80 2.43
C VAL A 18 15.65 0.48 2.43
N ALA A 19 16.28 0.82 1.30
CA ALA A 19 17.08 2.03 1.18
C ALA A 19 16.23 3.31 1.40
N ALA A 20 15.01 3.35 0.88
CA ALA A 20 14.10 4.48 1.10
C ALA A 20 13.70 4.61 2.59
N ILE A 21 13.42 3.49 3.26
CA ILE A 21 13.13 3.48 4.70
C ILE A 21 14.35 3.97 5.50
N GLU A 22 15.55 3.48 5.19
CA GLU A 22 16.78 3.90 5.87
C GLU A 22 17.07 5.40 5.70
N ALA A 23 16.83 5.94 4.51
CA ALA A 23 17.00 7.36 4.23
C ALA A 23 16.04 8.25 5.05
N GLY A 24 14.82 7.77 5.31
CA GLY A 24 13.81 8.51 6.07
C GLY A 24 13.83 8.26 7.59
N ALA A 25 14.46 7.18 8.04
CA ALA A 25 14.43 6.71 9.44
C ALA A 25 14.86 7.76 10.48
N GLY A 26 15.83 8.61 10.15
CA GLY A 26 16.30 9.69 11.05
C GLY A 26 15.27 10.79 11.32
N SER A 27 14.25 10.91 10.45
CA SER A 27 13.12 11.83 10.60
C SER A 27 11.80 11.11 10.86
N TRP A 28 11.86 9.79 11.12
CA TRP A 28 10.73 8.88 11.23
C TRP A 28 9.80 8.88 10.00
N THR A 29 10.32 9.33 8.85
CA THR A 29 9.54 9.43 7.62
C THR A 29 9.63 8.12 6.85
N MET A 30 8.48 7.49 6.62
CA MET A 30 8.36 6.29 5.81
C MET A 30 8.00 6.67 4.36
N PRO A 31 8.35 5.83 3.37
CA PRO A 31 8.06 6.11 1.97
C PRO A 31 6.57 6.09 1.61
N TRP A 32 5.70 5.74 2.57
CA TRP A 32 4.24 5.80 2.43
C TRP A 32 3.59 6.98 3.17
N HIS A 33 4.38 7.85 3.80
CA HIS A 33 3.87 9.13 4.27
C HIS A 33 3.66 10.07 3.09
N HIS A 34 2.54 10.77 3.07
CA HIS A 34 2.16 11.67 1.98
C HIS A 34 1.31 12.83 2.50
N ASP A 35 1.20 13.87 1.69
CA ASP A 35 0.44 15.09 1.99
C ASP A 35 -1.06 15.00 1.65
N GLY A 36 -1.51 13.87 1.09
CA GLY A 36 -2.91 13.71 0.66
C GLY A 36 -3.23 14.42 -0.66
N SER A 37 -2.20 14.83 -1.41
CA SER A 37 -2.33 15.39 -2.76
C SER A 37 -2.67 14.32 -3.80
N ALA A 38 -2.86 14.72 -5.06
CA ALA A 38 -3.10 13.80 -6.17
C ALA A 38 -1.96 12.77 -6.41
N THR A 39 -0.81 12.91 -5.75
CA THR A 39 0.28 11.92 -5.73
C THR A 39 0.01 10.75 -4.78
N SER A 40 -0.83 10.95 -3.77
CA SER A 40 -1.06 9.99 -2.69
C SER A 40 -1.63 8.67 -3.21
N ARG A 41 -2.39 8.68 -4.31
CA ARG A 41 -2.94 7.47 -4.91
C ARG A 41 -2.36 7.19 -6.30
N PRO A 42 -1.36 6.30 -6.44
CA PRO A 42 -0.83 5.95 -7.74
C PRO A 42 -1.89 5.26 -8.62
N VAL A 43 -2.15 5.83 -9.79
CA VAL A 43 -3.11 5.29 -10.77
C VAL A 43 -2.46 5.07 -12.13
N ASN A 44 -2.95 4.07 -12.85
CA ASN A 44 -2.50 3.83 -14.21
C ASN A 44 -3.17 4.83 -15.17
N ALA A 45 -2.40 5.71 -15.81
CA ALA A 45 -2.95 6.78 -16.66
C ALA A 45 -3.78 6.25 -17.84
N GLY A 46 -3.43 5.08 -18.38
CA GLY A 46 -4.13 4.49 -19.53
C GLY A 46 -5.43 3.78 -19.19
N THR A 47 -5.60 3.30 -17.95
CA THR A 47 -6.79 2.51 -17.54
C THR A 47 -7.62 3.17 -16.44
N GLY A 48 -7.10 4.20 -15.79
CA GLY A 48 -7.70 4.84 -14.61
C GLY A 48 -7.65 3.99 -13.33
N LYS A 49 -7.18 2.75 -13.39
CA LYS A 49 -7.17 1.83 -12.24
C LYS A 49 -6.03 2.17 -11.27
N ALA A 50 -6.33 2.17 -9.97
CA ALA A 50 -5.32 2.30 -8.93
C ALA A 50 -4.33 1.13 -8.96
N TYR A 51 -3.06 1.44 -8.73
CA TYR A 51 -2.05 0.41 -8.43
C TYR A 51 -2.32 -0.18 -7.03
N ARG A 52 -1.79 -1.38 -6.80
CA ARG A 52 -2.13 -2.20 -5.62
C ARG A 52 -0.90 -2.86 -5.01
N GLY A 53 -0.95 -3.11 -3.71
CA GLY A 53 0.09 -3.81 -2.95
C GLY A 53 1.46 -3.14 -3.07
N SER A 54 2.52 -3.94 -3.22
CA SER A 54 3.91 -3.45 -3.23
C SER A 54 4.21 -2.43 -4.34
N ASN A 55 3.42 -2.42 -5.43
CA ASN A 55 3.60 -1.44 -6.50
C ASN A 55 3.33 -0.02 -6.03
N ILE A 56 2.43 0.18 -5.07
CA ILE A 56 2.15 1.51 -4.52
C ILE A 56 3.41 2.06 -3.85
N LEU A 57 4.08 1.23 -3.04
CA LEU A 57 5.34 1.59 -2.38
C LEU A 57 6.43 1.97 -3.38
N SER A 58 6.67 1.15 -4.40
CA SER A 58 7.67 1.44 -5.43
C SER A 58 7.39 2.76 -6.15
N LEU A 59 6.13 3.07 -6.41
CA LEU A 59 5.73 4.30 -7.09
C LEU A 59 5.81 5.53 -6.17
N TRP A 60 5.46 5.41 -4.89
CA TRP A 60 5.66 6.49 -3.92
C TRP A 60 7.13 6.82 -3.72
N ILE A 61 7.99 5.81 -3.56
CA ILE A 61 9.45 6.00 -3.46
C ILE A 61 9.97 6.74 -4.68
N ALA A 62 9.59 6.31 -5.87
CA ALA A 62 10.02 6.95 -7.10
C ALA A 62 9.49 8.39 -7.24
N ALA A 63 8.22 8.63 -6.90
CA ALA A 63 7.63 9.97 -6.89
C ALA A 63 8.37 10.91 -5.94
N GLN A 64 8.60 10.47 -4.70
CA GLN A 64 9.29 11.27 -3.69
C GLN A 64 10.73 11.55 -4.10
N ALA A 65 11.48 10.54 -4.56
CA ALA A 65 12.87 10.69 -4.95
C ALA A 65 13.06 11.65 -6.14
N ALA A 66 12.10 11.67 -7.07
CA ALA A 66 12.17 12.52 -8.26
C ALA A 66 11.37 13.83 -8.13
N GLY A 67 10.66 14.05 -7.02
CA GLY A 67 9.82 15.23 -6.81
C GLY A 67 8.61 15.31 -7.76
N TYR A 68 8.02 14.17 -8.12
CA TYR A 68 6.86 14.15 -9.01
C TYR A 68 5.60 14.64 -8.30
N ALA A 69 4.85 15.53 -8.97
CA ALA A 69 3.63 16.15 -8.44
C ALA A 69 2.33 15.40 -8.82
N SER A 70 2.42 14.29 -9.55
CA SER A 70 1.27 13.46 -9.92
C SER A 70 1.49 11.98 -9.65
N GLY A 71 0.42 11.31 -9.21
CA GLY A 71 0.36 9.86 -9.03
C GLY A 71 0.04 9.11 -10.31
N ARG A 72 0.09 9.72 -11.49
CA ARG A 72 -0.23 9.04 -12.76
C ARG A 72 1.01 8.38 -13.36
N TRP A 73 0.90 7.07 -13.56
CA TRP A 73 1.96 6.26 -14.14
C TRP A 73 1.42 5.42 -15.29
N ALA A 74 2.23 5.17 -16.31
CA ALA A 74 1.88 4.20 -17.34
C ALA A 74 3.12 3.60 -17.99
N SER A 75 2.96 2.46 -18.64
CA SER A 75 4.05 1.92 -19.48
C SER A 75 4.27 2.81 -20.70
N TYR A 76 5.46 2.72 -21.31
CA TYR A 76 5.78 3.46 -22.53
C TYR A 76 4.71 3.31 -23.63
N ARG A 77 4.22 2.08 -23.86
CA ARG A 77 3.17 1.80 -24.86
C ARG A 77 1.83 2.43 -24.50
N GLN A 78 1.49 2.49 -23.21
CA GLN A 78 0.26 3.15 -22.76
C GLN A 78 0.36 4.67 -22.94
N TRP A 79 1.51 5.27 -22.66
CA TRP A 79 1.73 6.69 -22.95
C TRP A 79 1.61 7.00 -24.45
N GLN A 80 2.20 6.17 -25.31
CA GLN A 80 2.04 6.30 -26.76
C GLN A 80 0.58 6.19 -27.20
N ALA A 81 -0.19 5.26 -26.62
CA ALA A 81 -1.62 5.13 -26.92
C ALA A 81 -2.44 6.34 -26.48
N LEU A 82 -1.96 7.10 -25.48
CA LEU A 82 -2.53 8.37 -25.03
C LEU A 82 -2.03 9.58 -25.85
N GLY A 83 -1.26 9.36 -26.92
CA GLY A 83 -0.67 10.44 -27.73
C GLY A 83 0.52 11.14 -27.08
N ALA A 84 1.06 10.58 -25.99
CA ALA A 84 2.17 11.14 -25.24
C ALA A 84 3.48 10.40 -25.53
N GLN A 85 4.60 11.09 -25.37
CA GLN A 85 5.94 10.56 -25.63
C GLN A 85 6.81 10.68 -24.39
N VAL A 86 7.30 9.54 -23.87
CA VAL A 86 8.35 9.54 -22.84
C VAL A 86 9.60 10.22 -23.40
N ARG A 87 10.14 11.21 -22.68
CA ARG A 87 11.33 11.95 -23.12
C ARG A 87 12.56 11.06 -23.17
N LYS A 88 13.48 11.39 -24.09
CA LYS A 88 14.72 10.65 -24.26
C LYS A 88 15.60 10.80 -23.00
N GLY A 89 16.07 9.68 -22.47
CA GLY A 89 16.97 9.64 -21.29
C GLY A 89 16.24 9.44 -19.95
N GLU A 90 14.92 9.57 -19.92
CA GLU A 90 14.10 9.30 -18.74
C GLU A 90 14.28 7.85 -18.26
N GLN A 91 14.38 7.67 -16.95
CA GLN A 91 14.53 6.36 -16.32
C GLN A 91 13.16 5.85 -15.87
N SER A 92 12.87 4.57 -16.15
CA SER A 92 11.62 3.95 -15.74
C SER A 92 11.65 3.49 -14.28
N THR A 93 10.50 3.52 -13.61
CA THR A 93 10.27 2.83 -12.34
C THR A 93 9.84 1.38 -12.60
N THR A 94 10.37 0.45 -11.81
CA THR A 94 10.02 -0.97 -11.92
C THR A 94 8.87 -1.32 -10.99
N ILE A 95 7.82 -1.93 -11.54
CA ILE A 95 6.69 -2.50 -10.79
C ILE A 95 6.56 -3.99 -11.07
N VAL A 96 5.87 -4.72 -10.20
CA VAL A 96 5.75 -6.18 -10.24
C VAL A 96 4.31 -6.62 -10.45
N PHE A 97 4.06 -7.53 -11.39
CA PHE A 97 2.79 -8.24 -11.51
C PHE A 97 2.98 -9.75 -11.38
N TRP A 98 2.00 -10.40 -10.74
CA TRP A 98 1.97 -11.85 -10.58
C TRP A 98 1.32 -12.50 -11.81
N LYS A 99 2.03 -13.45 -12.42
CA LYS A 99 1.48 -14.33 -13.45
C LYS A 99 1.28 -15.73 -12.88
N ILE A 100 0.11 -16.30 -13.12
CA ILE A 100 -0.18 -17.71 -12.85
C ILE A 100 0.28 -18.50 -14.07
N ASN A 101 1.26 -19.39 -13.92
CA ASN A 101 1.49 -20.42 -14.94
C ASN A 101 0.49 -21.56 -14.71
N GLN A 102 -0.50 -21.67 -15.59
CA GLN A 102 -1.33 -22.87 -15.69
C GLN A 102 -0.51 -23.92 -16.46
N ARG A 103 0.23 -24.75 -15.70
CA ARG A 103 0.74 -26.10 -16.04
C ARG A 103 1.43 -26.31 -17.42
N GLY A 104 2.74 -26.62 -17.38
CA GLY A 104 3.32 -27.62 -18.29
C GLY A 104 3.77 -27.23 -19.71
N GLU A 105 3.84 -25.95 -20.09
CA GLU A 105 4.31 -25.55 -21.44
C GLU A 105 5.82 -25.23 -21.54
N ASP A 106 6.61 -25.55 -20.51
CA ASP A 106 8.08 -25.65 -20.59
C ASP A 106 8.50 -27.03 -20.04
N ALA A 107 7.94 -28.12 -20.56
CA ALA A 107 8.44 -29.47 -20.32
C ALA A 107 9.45 -29.83 -21.42
N ASP A 108 10.60 -29.17 -21.41
CA ASP A 108 11.84 -29.66 -22.01
C ASP A 108 12.93 -29.50 -20.94
N GLY A 109 13.14 -30.57 -20.18
CA GLY A 109 14.10 -30.64 -19.11
C GLY A 109 13.71 -31.72 -18.11
N ASP A 110 14.30 -32.90 -18.30
CA ASP A 110 14.37 -34.00 -17.34
C ASP A 110 14.39 -33.49 -15.90
N ASP A 111 13.37 -33.85 -15.13
CA ASP A 111 13.54 -34.13 -13.70
C ASP A 111 12.60 -35.29 -13.40
N GLU A 112 13.22 -36.39 -13.00
CA GLU A 112 12.57 -37.62 -12.57
C GLU A 112 11.47 -37.33 -11.55
N ALA A 113 10.37 -38.05 -11.72
CA ALA A 113 9.17 -37.95 -10.92
C ALA A 113 9.45 -38.18 -9.42
N GLU A 114 9.16 -37.16 -8.61
CA GLU A 114 8.58 -37.37 -7.28
C GLU A 114 7.19 -36.73 -7.20
N GLU A 115 6.25 -37.55 -6.76
CA GLU A 115 4.82 -37.33 -6.70
C GLU A 115 4.45 -36.11 -5.84
N GLY A 116 3.89 -35.07 -6.47
CA GLY A 116 3.37 -33.92 -5.74
C GLY A 116 2.50 -33.01 -6.59
N ARG A 117 1.22 -33.40 -6.73
CA ARG A 117 0.04 -32.60 -7.18
C ARG A 117 0.37 -31.24 -7.81
N GLY A 118 0.12 -31.10 -9.12
CA GLY A 118 0.32 -29.88 -9.91
C GLY A 118 0.00 -28.57 -9.20
N ARG A 119 1.00 -27.98 -8.54
CA ARG A 119 0.92 -26.66 -7.91
C ARG A 119 1.05 -25.62 -9.01
N THR A 120 0.01 -24.84 -9.28
CA THR A 120 0.15 -23.66 -10.15
C THR A 120 1.19 -22.75 -9.51
N ARG A 121 2.32 -22.53 -10.20
CA ARG A 121 3.38 -21.67 -9.70
C ARG A 121 3.08 -20.25 -10.15
N MET A 122 2.83 -19.36 -9.19
CA MET A 122 2.75 -17.93 -9.44
C MET A 122 4.16 -17.35 -9.47
N PHE A 123 4.46 -16.47 -10.42
CA PHE A 123 5.74 -15.76 -10.48
C PHE A 123 5.56 -14.27 -10.70
N ALA A 124 6.41 -13.47 -10.06
CA ALA A 124 6.54 -12.05 -10.31
C ALA A 124 7.21 -11.80 -11.67
N ARG A 125 6.68 -10.83 -12.41
CA ARG A 125 7.31 -10.24 -13.59
C ARG A 125 7.42 -8.74 -13.39
N GLY A 126 8.62 -8.20 -13.62
CA GLY A 126 8.88 -6.77 -13.64
C GLY A 126 8.33 -6.09 -14.89
N TYR A 127 7.78 -4.90 -14.74
CA TYR A 127 7.35 -4.01 -15.81
C TYR A 127 7.88 -2.60 -15.54
N SER A 128 8.25 -1.91 -16.61
CA SER A 128 8.71 -0.52 -16.57
C SER A 128 7.53 0.42 -16.79
N VAL A 129 7.38 1.37 -15.88
CA VAL A 129 6.41 2.47 -15.97
C VAL A 129 7.10 3.82 -15.82
N PHE A 130 6.48 4.85 -16.36
CA PHE A 130 6.94 6.24 -16.34
C PHE A 130 5.83 7.11 -15.77
N ASN A 131 6.21 8.11 -14.98
CA ASN A 131 5.30 9.12 -14.45
C ASN A 131 4.85 10.09 -15.56
N GLU A 132 3.70 10.74 -15.41
CA GLU A 132 3.27 11.78 -16.36
C GLU A 132 4.30 12.91 -16.47
N ALA A 133 5.03 13.22 -15.39
CA ALA A 133 6.04 14.26 -15.41
C ALA A 133 7.18 13.95 -16.39
N GLN A 134 7.34 12.68 -16.81
CA GLN A 134 8.38 12.18 -17.72
C GLN A 134 7.97 12.19 -19.20
N VAL A 135 6.74 12.62 -19.51
CA VAL A 135 6.21 12.55 -20.88
C VAL A 135 5.85 13.92 -21.43
N ASP A 136 5.98 14.07 -22.74
CA ASP A 136 5.51 15.24 -23.49
C ASP A 136 4.20 14.90 -24.21
N GLY A 137 3.34 15.89 -24.41
CA GLY A 137 2.09 15.73 -25.17
C GLY A 137 0.92 15.13 -24.37
N TYR A 138 1.07 14.93 -23.05
CA TYR A 138 -0.02 14.55 -22.17
C TYR A 138 -0.58 15.78 -21.43
N VAL A 139 -1.91 15.95 -21.47
CA VAL A 139 -2.61 16.93 -20.66
C VAL A 139 -3.38 16.17 -19.59
N ALA A 140 -2.95 16.30 -18.34
CA ALA A 140 -3.64 15.65 -17.23
C ALA A 140 -5.05 16.24 -17.08
N PRO A 141 -6.09 15.40 -16.88
CA PRO A 141 -7.41 15.91 -16.56
C PRO A 141 -7.36 16.58 -15.20
N MET A 142 -7.99 17.75 -15.10
CA MET A 142 -8.14 18.48 -13.85
C MET A 142 -8.92 17.60 -12.86
N ILE A 143 -8.38 17.41 -11.67
CA ILE A 143 -9.08 16.74 -10.56
C ILE A 143 -9.52 17.85 -9.62
N ASP A 144 -10.82 17.98 -9.43
CA ASP A 144 -11.36 18.84 -8.38
C ASP A 144 -11.06 18.18 -7.04
N LEU A 145 -10.06 18.72 -6.36
CA LEU A 145 -9.71 18.33 -5.01
C LEU A 145 -10.85 18.74 -4.08
N LEU A 146 -11.40 17.78 -3.32
CA LEU A 146 -12.34 18.07 -2.24
C LEU A 146 -11.71 19.04 -1.25
N SER A 147 -12.53 19.92 -0.67
CA SER A 147 -12.12 20.76 0.46
C SER A 147 -11.76 19.90 1.68
N ASP A 148 -10.95 20.45 2.58
CA ASP A 148 -10.55 19.73 3.80
C ASP A 148 -11.75 19.26 4.63
N ASP A 149 -12.77 20.12 4.79
CA ASP A 149 -14.01 19.78 5.49
C ASP A 149 -14.75 18.60 4.84
N ALA A 150 -14.80 18.56 3.50
CA ALA A 150 -15.45 17.47 2.78
C ALA A 150 -14.66 16.16 2.89
N ARG A 151 -13.33 16.22 2.92
CA ARG A 151 -12.47 15.03 3.15
C ARG A 151 -12.65 14.49 4.56
N VAL A 152 -12.68 15.36 5.57
CA VAL A 152 -12.93 15.01 6.97
C VAL A 152 -14.32 14.37 7.11
N HIS A 153 -15.36 14.96 6.52
CA HIS A 153 -16.70 14.39 6.53
C HIS A 153 -16.74 12.99 5.89
N ASN A 154 -16.06 12.82 4.75
CA ASN A 154 -15.96 11.52 4.11
C ASN A 154 -15.21 10.50 4.98
N ALA A 155 -14.19 10.93 5.72
CA ALA A 155 -13.47 10.06 6.65
C ALA A 155 -14.35 9.65 7.85
N ASP A 156 -15.13 10.55 8.43
CA ASP A 156 -16.11 10.19 9.46
C ASP A 156 -17.11 9.15 8.95
N ALA A 157 -17.71 9.40 7.77
CA ALA A 157 -18.66 8.49 7.15
C ALA A 157 -18.03 7.13 6.85
N PHE A 158 -16.81 7.14 6.30
CA PHE A 158 -16.08 5.92 5.98
C PHE A 158 -15.84 5.06 7.22
N TRP A 159 -15.40 5.68 8.33
CA TRP A 159 -15.21 4.99 9.61
C TRP A 159 -16.52 4.44 10.17
N CYS A 160 -17.60 5.23 10.17
CA CYS A 160 -18.90 4.81 10.67
C CYS A 160 -19.41 3.54 9.97
N ASN A 161 -19.21 3.44 8.66
CA ASN A 161 -19.63 2.29 7.87
C ASN A 161 -18.89 1.00 8.22
N LEU A 162 -17.71 1.07 8.86
CA LEU A 162 -16.96 -0.12 9.28
C LEU A 162 -17.65 -0.89 10.41
N GLY A 163 -18.56 -0.25 11.15
CA GLY A 163 -19.25 -0.85 12.28
C GLY A 163 -18.33 -1.31 13.43
N ILE A 164 -17.12 -0.75 13.52
CA ILE A 164 -16.18 -1.03 14.60
C ILE A 164 -16.55 -0.17 15.81
N GLU A 165 -16.82 -0.80 16.97
CA GLU A 165 -17.07 -0.04 18.20
C GLU A 165 -15.85 0.85 18.49
N THR A 166 -16.10 2.13 18.74
CA THR A 166 -15.05 3.10 19.09
C THR A 166 -15.45 3.79 20.40
N ARG A 167 -14.51 3.88 21.34
CA ARG A 167 -14.67 4.67 22.56
C ARG A 167 -13.60 5.74 22.65
N HIS A 168 -14.02 6.91 23.11
CA HIS A 168 -13.13 8.02 23.36
C HIS A 168 -12.85 8.17 24.86
N GLY A 169 -11.61 8.52 25.18
CA GLY A 169 -11.14 8.74 26.55
C GLY A 169 -9.70 8.30 26.74
N GLY A 170 -9.09 8.71 27.87
CA GLY A 170 -7.69 8.43 28.15
C GLY A 170 -6.73 9.18 27.21
N ASN A 171 -5.47 8.72 27.18
CA ASN A 171 -4.37 9.37 26.45
C ASN A 171 -3.70 8.45 25.42
N GLU A 172 -4.21 7.23 25.23
CA GLU A 172 -3.62 6.23 24.35
C GLU A 172 -4.67 5.70 23.37
N ALA A 173 -4.24 5.42 22.14
CA ALA A 173 -5.02 4.75 21.12
C ALA A 173 -4.58 3.29 21.01
N TYR A 174 -5.52 2.37 20.92
CA TYR A 174 -5.25 0.95 20.71
C TYR A 174 -6.52 0.18 20.33
N TYR A 175 -6.37 -0.87 19.53
CA TYR A 175 -7.39 -1.90 19.37
C TYR A 175 -7.37 -2.91 20.54
N VAL A 176 -8.56 -3.30 21.05
CA VAL A 176 -8.76 -4.27 22.13
C VAL A 176 -9.36 -5.56 21.58
N PRO A 177 -8.56 -6.62 21.30
CA PRO A 177 -9.06 -7.83 20.64
C PRO A 177 -10.15 -8.58 21.41
N SER A 178 -10.10 -8.57 22.75
CA SER A 178 -11.08 -9.27 23.59
C SER A 178 -12.47 -8.64 23.57
N GLU A 179 -12.55 -7.36 23.20
CA GLU A 179 -13.78 -6.58 23.20
C GLU A 179 -14.17 -6.13 21.77
N ASP A 180 -13.36 -6.47 20.76
CA ASP A 180 -13.51 -6.06 19.37
C ASP A 180 -13.81 -4.56 19.20
N ARG A 181 -13.05 -3.73 19.94
CA ARG A 181 -13.24 -2.29 20.04
C ARG A 181 -11.94 -1.53 19.82
N VAL A 182 -12.02 -0.37 19.19
CA VAL A 182 -10.96 0.65 19.15
C VAL A 182 -11.13 1.66 20.30
N GLN A 183 -10.07 1.88 21.07
CA GLN A 183 -9.94 2.97 22.04
C GLN A 183 -9.20 4.13 21.38
N MET A 184 -9.72 5.34 21.54
CA MET A 184 -9.09 6.58 21.06
C MET A 184 -9.04 7.63 22.17
N PRO A 185 -8.00 8.48 22.21
CA PRO A 185 -8.07 9.74 22.95
C PRO A 185 -9.16 10.66 22.38
N GLU A 186 -9.56 11.65 23.17
CA GLU A 186 -10.44 12.72 22.68
C GLU A 186 -9.80 13.45 21.49
N PHE A 187 -10.60 13.86 20.51
CA PHE A 187 -10.11 14.54 19.30
C PHE A 187 -9.25 15.78 19.63
N ALA A 188 -9.60 16.50 20.70
CA ALA A 188 -8.87 17.67 21.18
C ALA A 188 -7.41 17.39 21.63
N HIS A 189 -7.04 16.13 21.83
CA HIS A 189 -5.65 15.73 22.13
C HIS A 189 -4.78 15.60 20.88
N PHE A 190 -5.38 15.63 19.69
CA PHE A 190 -4.66 15.57 18.43
C PHE A 190 -4.38 16.98 17.90
N LYS A 191 -3.21 17.13 17.25
CA LYS A 191 -2.77 18.40 16.70
C LYS A 191 -3.65 18.88 15.54
N ASP A 192 -4.12 17.94 14.72
CA ASP A 192 -4.88 18.19 13.50
C ASP A 192 -5.73 16.95 13.14
N PRO A 193 -6.72 17.10 12.22
CA PRO A 193 -7.56 15.98 11.78
C PRO A 193 -6.76 14.83 11.16
N ALA A 194 -5.69 15.13 10.41
CA ALA A 194 -4.88 14.11 9.76
C ALA A 194 -4.22 13.17 10.78
N GLY A 195 -3.72 13.71 11.89
CA GLY A 195 -3.21 12.93 13.01
C GLY A 195 -4.28 12.05 13.65
N TYR A 196 -5.47 12.60 13.90
CA TYR A 196 -6.59 11.84 14.47
C TYR A 196 -6.98 10.65 13.57
N TYR A 197 -7.27 10.91 12.29
CA TYR A 197 -7.69 9.87 11.36
C TYR A 197 -6.58 8.87 11.07
N GLY A 198 -5.33 9.31 10.96
CA GLY A 198 -4.18 8.42 10.80
C GLY A 198 -4.10 7.40 11.93
N THR A 199 -4.29 7.85 13.18
CA THR A 199 -4.34 6.96 14.35
C THR A 199 -5.59 6.09 14.37
N LEU A 200 -6.77 6.67 14.12
CA LEU A 200 -8.04 5.93 14.10
C LEU A 200 -8.00 4.78 13.09
N TYR A 201 -7.58 5.07 11.86
CA TYR A 201 -7.48 4.06 10.81
C TYR A 201 -6.40 3.02 11.11
N HIS A 202 -5.26 3.39 11.69
CA HIS A 202 -4.26 2.42 12.15
C HIS A 202 -4.86 1.39 13.11
N GLU A 203 -5.58 1.84 14.14
CA GLU A 203 -6.24 0.93 15.09
C GLU A 203 -7.38 0.15 14.45
N GLY A 204 -8.13 0.76 13.53
CA GLY A 204 -9.12 0.04 12.73
C GLY A 204 -8.51 -1.04 11.84
N LEU A 205 -7.32 -0.80 11.29
CA LEU A 205 -6.59 -1.80 10.55
C LEU A 205 -6.22 -2.98 11.46
N HIS A 206 -5.79 -2.76 12.70
CA HIS A 206 -5.64 -3.86 13.67
C HIS A 206 -6.95 -4.63 13.89
N ALA A 207 -8.08 -3.92 14.02
CA ALA A 207 -9.39 -4.55 14.18
C ALA A 207 -9.74 -5.48 13.02
N THR A 208 -9.36 -5.13 11.76
CA THR A 208 -9.56 -6.01 10.60
C THR A 208 -8.88 -7.38 10.75
N GLY A 209 -7.92 -7.54 11.68
CA GLY A 209 -7.20 -8.79 11.93
C GLY A 209 -7.99 -9.83 12.69
N ALA A 210 -9.14 -9.46 13.26
CA ALA A 210 -10.02 -10.40 13.95
C ALA A 210 -10.46 -11.57 13.05
N SER A 211 -10.73 -12.72 13.67
CA SER A 211 -11.06 -13.97 12.97
C SER A 211 -12.35 -13.93 12.18
N HIS A 212 -13.28 -13.04 12.52
CA HIS A 212 -14.53 -12.82 11.79
C HIS A 212 -14.40 -11.78 10.65
N ARG A 213 -13.18 -11.24 10.43
CA ARG A 213 -12.86 -10.27 9.38
C ARG A 213 -11.80 -10.87 8.44
N CYS A 214 -10.56 -10.35 8.44
CA CYS A 214 -9.51 -10.83 7.54
C CYS A 214 -8.77 -12.08 8.04
N ASP A 215 -8.93 -12.45 9.33
CA ASP A 215 -8.32 -13.63 9.97
C ASP A 215 -6.86 -13.88 9.53
N ARG A 216 -6.03 -12.83 9.59
CA ARG A 216 -4.70 -12.88 8.98
C ARG A 216 -3.73 -13.64 9.86
N ASP A 217 -3.37 -14.85 9.44
CA ASP A 217 -2.26 -15.58 10.06
C ASP A 217 -0.90 -14.96 9.70
N LEU A 218 -0.11 -14.63 10.73
CA LEU A 218 1.25 -14.11 10.66
C LEU A 218 2.28 -15.06 11.29
N SER A 219 1.85 -16.18 11.89
CA SER A 219 2.72 -17.10 12.63
C SER A 219 3.74 -17.81 11.74
N GLY A 220 3.41 -18.06 10.47
CA GLY A 220 4.27 -18.76 9.52
C GLY A 220 5.55 -17.97 9.17
N ARG A 221 5.44 -17.04 8.20
CA ARG A 221 6.61 -16.31 7.65
C ARG A 221 7.35 -15.48 8.69
N PHE A 222 6.62 -14.86 9.62
CA PHE A 222 7.18 -13.85 10.52
C PHE A 222 7.55 -14.42 11.88
N GLY A 223 7.03 -15.58 12.29
CA GLY A 223 7.41 -16.24 13.54
C GLY A 223 7.35 -15.30 14.75
N SER A 224 8.51 -15.06 15.38
CA SER A 224 8.64 -14.13 16.52
C SER A 224 8.43 -12.66 16.16
N ASP A 225 8.62 -12.28 14.90
CA ASP A 225 8.47 -10.91 14.42
C ASP A 225 7.02 -10.60 13.97
N ARG A 226 6.05 -11.46 14.31
CA ARG A 226 4.62 -11.31 13.97
C ARG A 226 4.01 -9.98 14.40
N TYR A 227 4.43 -9.46 15.56
CA TYR A 227 3.91 -8.19 16.07
C TYR A 227 4.41 -7.02 15.20
N ALA A 228 5.70 -7.00 14.87
CA ALA A 228 6.25 -6.01 13.94
C ALA A 228 5.60 -6.11 12.55
N ALA A 229 5.30 -7.32 12.07
CA ALA A 229 4.58 -7.51 10.81
C ALA A 229 3.14 -6.96 10.87
N GLU A 230 2.44 -7.14 12.00
CA GLU A 230 1.09 -6.61 12.21
C GLU A 230 1.08 -5.07 12.21
N GLU A 231 2.04 -4.44 12.90
CA GLU A 231 2.20 -2.97 12.88
C GLU A 231 2.51 -2.45 11.47
N ALA A 232 3.36 -3.15 10.70
CA ALA A 232 3.65 -2.77 9.32
C ALA A 232 2.41 -2.89 8.42
N ILE A 233 1.55 -3.88 8.67
CA ILE A 233 0.29 -4.06 7.94
C ILE A 233 -0.68 -2.94 8.29
N ALA A 234 -0.78 -2.58 9.57
CA ALA A 234 -1.67 -1.53 10.05
C ALA A 234 -1.25 -0.15 9.52
N ASP A 235 0.03 0.20 9.65
CA ASP A 235 0.56 1.49 9.21
C ASP A 235 0.47 1.66 7.69
N LEU A 236 0.90 0.64 6.93
CA LEU A 236 0.76 0.67 5.47
C LEU A 236 -0.71 0.71 5.04
N GLY A 237 -1.60 -0.04 5.70
CA GLY A 237 -3.02 -0.03 5.42
C GLY A 237 -3.65 1.33 5.70
N ALA A 238 -3.28 1.97 6.81
CA ALA A 238 -3.71 3.33 7.14
C ALA A 238 -3.26 4.32 6.07
N ALA A 239 -1.99 4.25 5.63
CA ALA A 239 -1.50 5.07 4.51
C ALA A 239 -2.34 4.89 3.23
N LEU A 240 -2.75 3.66 2.91
CA LEU A 240 -3.62 3.41 1.74
C LEU A 240 -5.01 4.05 1.88
N ILE A 241 -5.65 3.90 3.04
CA ILE A 241 -6.96 4.47 3.30
C ILE A 241 -6.90 6.00 3.31
N MET A 242 -5.90 6.56 3.99
CA MET A 242 -5.69 8.01 4.04
C MET A 242 -5.44 8.59 2.65
N ALA A 243 -4.66 7.90 1.80
CA ALA A 243 -4.50 8.27 0.39
C ALA A 243 -5.82 8.27 -0.38
N ASP A 244 -6.65 7.23 -0.21
CA ASP A 244 -7.95 7.12 -0.87
C ASP A 244 -8.94 8.21 -0.42
N LEU A 245 -8.86 8.64 0.85
CA LEU A 245 -9.68 9.72 1.42
C LEU A 245 -9.09 11.13 1.14
N GLY A 246 -7.90 11.20 0.55
CA GLY A 246 -7.19 12.46 0.31
C GLY A 246 -6.69 13.12 1.59
N ILE A 247 -6.51 12.40 2.70
CA ILE A 247 -6.01 12.95 3.95
C ILE A 247 -4.51 12.69 4.04
N ALA A 248 -3.75 13.67 4.54
CA ALA A 248 -2.32 13.50 4.75
C ALA A 248 -2.04 12.37 5.78
N HIS A 249 -0.98 11.61 5.56
CA HIS A 249 -0.52 10.59 6.48
C HIS A 249 0.91 10.95 6.91
N HIS A 250 1.05 11.30 8.19
CA HIS A 250 2.26 11.87 8.76
C HIS A 250 2.98 10.88 9.68
N PRO A 251 4.31 11.04 9.85
CA PRO A 251 5.05 10.32 10.86
C PRO A 251 4.40 10.41 12.25
N ARG A 252 4.23 9.26 12.91
CA ARG A 252 3.87 9.23 14.33
C ARG A 252 5.12 8.97 15.19
N PRO A 253 5.30 9.67 16.33
CA PRO A 253 6.48 9.52 17.18
C PRO A 253 6.71 8.10 17.73
N ASP A 254 5.64 7.33 17.92
CA ASP A 254 5.66 5.93 18.36
C ASP A 254 6.14 4.96 17.26
N HIS A 255 6.22 5.40 15.98
CA HIS A 255 6.69 4.57 14.87
C HIS A 255 8.20 4.26 14.91
N ALA A 256 9.00 5.07 15.59
CA ALA A 256 10.46 4.95 15.60
C ALA A 256 10.96 3.57 16.07
N ALA A 257 10.26 2.95 17.04
CA ALA A 257 10.60 1.64 17.56
C ALA A 257 10.34 0.50 16.57
N TYR A 258 9.35 0.65 15.69
CA TYR A 258 8.94 -0.37 14.73
C TYR A 258 9.79 -0.37 13.46
N ILE A 259 10.30 0.80 13.03
CA ILE A 259 11.16 0.93 11.84
C ILE A 259 12.36 -0.03 11.89
N ALA A 260 13.04 -0.13 13.03
CA ALA A 260 14.18 -1.03 13.18
C ALA A 260 13.78 -2.52 13.05
N SER A 261 12.63 -2.88 13.63
CA SER A 261 12.09 -4.25 13.54
C SER A 261 11.63 -4.59 12.12
N TRP A 262 11.04 -3.63 11.39
CA TRP A 262 10.67 -3.79 9.99
C TRP A 262 11.91 -3.96 9.12
N LEU A 263 12.92 -3.10 9.27
CA LEU A 263 14.18 -3.21 8.52
C LEU A 263 14.85 -4.58 8.73
N LYS A 264 14.83 -5.11 9.96
CA LYS A 264 15.30 -6.47 10.25
C LYS A 264 14.54 -7.52 9.42
N VAL A 265 13.21 -7.49 9.44
CA VAL A 265 12.37 -8.44 8.69
C VAL A 265 12.59 -8.33 7.18
N LEU A 266 12.63 -7.10 6.65
CA LEU A 266 12.78 -6.85 5.22
C LEU A 266 14.16 -7.25 4.68
N LYS A 267 15.23 -7.02 5.47
CA LYS A 267 16.58 -7.44 5.10
C LYS A 267 16.78 -8.95 5.17
N ALA A 268 16.05 -9.64 6.05
CA ALA A 268 16.14 -11.10 6.19
C ALA A 268 15.37 -11.85 5.10
N ASP A 269 14.33 -11.26 4.51
CA ASP A 269 13.46 -11.91 3.53
C ASP A 269 13.01 -10.94 2.42
N ALA A 270 13.60 -11.09 1.23
CA ALA A 270 13.27 -10.30 0.02
C ALA A 270 11.82 -10.44 -0.48
N ARG A 271 11.00 -11.30 0.13
CA ARG A 271 9.57 -11.43 -0.17
C ARG A 271 8.67 -10.94 0.96
N ALA A 272 9.23 -10.52 2.09
CA ALA A 272 8.47 -10.04 3.25
C ALA A 272 7.60 -8.83 2.86
N ILE A 273 8.16 -7.83 2.16
CA ILE A 273 7.43 -6.62 1.78
C ILE A 273 6.21 -6.90 0.90
N PHE A 274 6.32 -7.88 -0.01
CA PHE A 274 5.20 -8.28 -0.87
C PHE A 274 4.07 -8.92 -0.06
N THR A 275 4.43 -9.69 0.97
CA THR A 275 3.46 -10.31 1.88
C THR A 275 2.78 -9.26 2.75
N LEU A 276 3.55 -8.34 3.35
CA LEU A 276 3.03 -7.23 4.16
C LEU A 276 2.11 -6.34 3.32
N ALA A 277 2.56 -5.89 2.15
CA ALA A 277 1.77 -5.04 1.27
C ALA A 277 0.51 -5.74 0.74
N SER A 278 0.55 -7.06 0.51
CA SER A 278 -0.65 -7.82 0.14
C SER A 278 -1.66 -7.91 1.28
N LYS A 279 -1.20 -8.09 2.52
CA LYS A 279 -2.09 -8.16 3.70
C LYS A 279 -2.66 -6.79 4.06
N ALA A 280 -1.85 -5.73 3.96
CA ALA A 280 -2.30 -4.34 4.10
C ALA A 280 -3.36 -3.99 3.05
N GLN A 281 -3.12 -4.36 1.78
CA GLN A 281 -4.10 -4.17 0.71
C GLN A 281 -5.40 -4.92 1.01
N ALA A 282 -5.35 -6.18 1.44
CA ALA A 282 -6.55 -6.95 1.75
C ALA A 282 -7.35 -6.35 2.92
N ALA A 283 -6.67 -5.82 3.93
CA ALA A 283 -7.31 -5.13 5.05
C ALA A 283 -7.97 -3.81 4.61
N ALA A 284 -7.29 -3.02 3.78
CA ALA A 284 -7.86 -1.82 3.18
C ALA A 284 -9.05 -2.14 2.26
N ASP A 285 -8.96 -3.21 1.45
CA ASP A 285 -10.08 -3.66 0.61
C ASP A 285 -11.28 -4.07 1.45
N TRP A 286 -11.07 -4.73 2.59
CA TRP A 286 -12.15 -5.08 3.51
C TRP A 286 -12.88 -3.83 4.03
N MET A 287 -12.12 -2.78 4.42
CA MET A 287 -12.68 -1.50 4.86
C MET A 287 -13.47 -0.80 3.74
N HIS A 288 -12.94 -0.80 2.52
CA HIS A 288 -13.63 -0.26 1.34
C HIS A 288 -14.90 -1.07 0.99
N ALA A 289 -14.89 -2.38 1.20
CA ALA A 289 -16.05 -3.23 0.96
C ALA A 289 -17.20 -2.99 1.94
N GLN A 290 -16.97 -2.29 3.05
CA GLN A 290 -18.03 -1.88 3.98
C GLN A 290 -18.73 -0.59 3.54
N GLN A 291 -18.20 0.11 2.55
CA GLN A 291 -18.79 1.36 2.08
C GLN A 291 -20.06 1.06 1.27
N PRO A 292 -21.09 1.92 1.38
CA PRO A 292 -22.31 1.73 0.60
C PRO A 292 -22.01 1.78 -0.90
N ASP A 293 -22.70 0.95 -1.68
CA ASP A 293 -22.62 1.02 -3.14
C ASP A 293 -23.03 2.43 -3.60
N SER A 294 -22.10 3.14 -4.22
CA SER A 294 -22.31 4.50 -4.74
C SER A 294 -23.43 4.59 -5.78
N ALA A 295 -23.89 3.45 -6.31
CA ALA A 295 -25.00 3.34 -7.25
C ALA A 295 -26.39 3.63 -6.62
N LEU A 296 -26.53 3.59 -5.29
CA LEU A 296 -27.82 3.80 -4.62
C LEU A 296 -28.04 5.25 -4.12
N CYS A 297 -27.02 6.10 -4.14
CA CYS A 297 -27.11 7.49 -3.65
C CYS A 297 -27.42 8.53 -4.76
N GLN A 298 -27.55 8.10 -6.02
CA GLN A 298 -27.99 8.95 -7.14
C GLN A 298 -29.50 8.87 -7.42
N ALA A 299 -30.25 8.13 -6.59
CA ALA A 299 -31.70 7.99 -6.72
C ALA A 299 -32.38 8.18 -5.35
N ALA A 300 -32.36 9.40 -4.83
CA ALA A 300 -33.30 9.88 -3.81
C ALA A 300 -33.51 11.39 -3.99
#